data_AF-A0A9D7TVV7-F1
#
_entry.id   AF-A0A9D7TVV7-F1
#
_cell.length_a   1.000
_cell.length_b   1.000
_cell.length_c   1.000
_cell.angle_alpha   90.00
_cell.angle_beta   90.00
_cell.angle_gamma   90.00
#
_symmetry.space_group_name_H-M   'P 1'
#
loop_
_entity.id
_entity.type
_entity.pdbx_description
1 polymer ?
#
loop_
_entity_poly.entity_id
_entity_poly.type
_entity_poly.pdbx_seq_one_letter_code
_entity_poly.pdbx_strand_id
1 'polypeptide(L)'
;MIIGLPLVTYMMNLTIGFKFDFDPCPLNHDVNKWDGLKIEWGKRNFINPPYSKELKAPFILKAVEEAKKGKLCVMLLPVSTSTKLFHDIILQNISEPVKFFKRRIKFIGYNSRGN
;
A
#
# COMPACT_ATOMS: atom_id res chain seq x y z
N MET A 1 3.88 30.92 4.86
CA MET A 1 4.55 30.27 3.73
C MET A 1 3.82 28.96 3.45
N ILE A 2 2.82 28.99 2.56
CA ILE A 2 1.97 27.84 2.24
C ILE A 2 2.57 27.16 1.02
N ILE A 3 3.26 26.03 1.25
CA ILE A 3 3.77 25.17 0.19
C ILE A 3 2.76 24.05 -0.03
N GLY A 4 2.22 24.02 -1.24
CA GLY A 4 1.16 23.10 -1.64
C GLY A 4 1.61 21.64 -1.66
N LEU A 5 0.62 20.76 -1.46
CA LEU A 5 0.30 19.57 -2.25
C LEU A 5 -0.60 18.67 -1.36
N PRO A 6 -1.93 18.61 -1.61
CA PRO A 6 -2.86 17.92 -0.71
C PRO A 6 -2.56 16.44 -0.50
N LEU A 7 -1.87 15.77 -1.45
CA LEU A 7 -1.49 14.35 -1.30
C LEU A 7 -0.33 14.16 -0.31
N VAL A 8 0.69 15.01 -0.34
CA VAL A 8 1.86 14.90 0.55
C VAL A 8 1.40 15.07 1.99
N THR A 9 0.57 16.07 2.25
CA THR A 9 -0.06 16.28 3.57
C THR A 9 -0.97 15.10 3.98
N TYR A 10 -1.68 14.49 3.03
CA TYR A 10 -2.60 13.38 3.31
C TYR A 10 -1.88 12.06 3.62
N MET A 11 -0.87 11.72 2.81
CA MET A 11 -0.02 10.56 3.07
C MET A 11 0.75 10.75 4.38
N MET A 12 1.27 11.95 4.65
CA MET A 12 1.87 12.27 5.95
C MET A 12 0.86 12.05 7.10
N ASN A 13 -0.38 12.51 7.00
CA ASN A 13 -1.41 12.25 8.03
C ASN A 13 -1.74 10.75 8.23
N LEU A 14 -1.57 9.92 7.19
CA LEU A 14 -1.74 8.46 7.29
C LEU A 14 -0.53 7.76 7.91
N THR A 15 0.67 8.35 7.77
CA THR A 15 1.94 7.70 8.12
C THR A 15 2.62 8.26 9.38
N ILE A 16 2.22 9.44 9.85
CA ILE A 16 2.84 10.19 10.98
C ILE A 16 2.96 9.33 12.26
N GLY A 17 2.03 8.39 12.50
CA GLY A 17 2.07 7.51 13.67
C GLY A 17 2.92 6.23 13.49
N PHE A 18 3.24 5.85 12.25
CA PHE A 18 3.76 4.50 11.97
C PHE A 18 5.26 4.42 11.73
N LYS A 19 5.96 5.51 11.39
CA LYS A 19 7.42 5.54 11.13
C LYS A 19 7.89 4.35 10.28
N PHE A 20 7.56 4.38 8.99
CA PHE A 20 7.95 3.33 8.05
C PHE A 20 9.46 3.36 7.75
N ASP A 21 10.06 2.19 7.63
CA ASP A 21 11.48 1.99 7.27
C ASP A 21 11.66 1.44 5.85
N PHE A 22 10.56 1.05 5.19
CA PHE A 22 10.60 0.44 3.87
C PHE A 22 9.32 0.66 3.04
N ASP A 23 9.51 0.77 1.73
CA ASP A 23 8.45 0.76 0.70
C ASP A 23 8.82 -0.30 -0.34
N PRO A 24 8.08 -1.41 -0.45
CA PRO A 24 8.39 -2.49 -1.39
C PRO A 24 7.99 -2.17 -2.83
N CYS A 25 7.25 -1.10 -3.07
CA CYS A 25 6.82 -0.71 -4.41
C CYS A 25 6.85 0.82 -4.59
N PRO A 26 8.05 1.42 -4.45
CA PRO A 26 8.18 2.87 -4.54
C PRO A 26 7.76 3.37 -5.91
N LEU A 27 7.20 4.57 -5.93
CA LEU A 27 6.81 5.24 -7.16
C LEU A 27 8.00 5.36 -8.11
N ASN A 28 7.80 5.01 -9.39
CA ASN A 28 8.82 5.02 -10.45
C ASN A 28 10.03 4.11 -10.20
N HIS A 29 9.87 3.08 -9.37
CA HIS A 29 10.91 2.08 -9.14
C HIS A 29 11.11 1.15 -10.35
N ASP A 30 12.37 0.84 -10.65
CA ASP A 30 12.75 -0.10 -11.70
C ASP A 30 12.86 -1.52 -11.16
N VAL A 31 11.86 -2.34 -11.49
CA VAL A 31 11.76 -3.74 -11.06
C VAL A 31 12.96 -4.61 -11.49
N ASN A 32 13.69 -4.19 -12.53
CA ASN A 32 14.89 -4.91 -12.98
C ASN A 32 16.07 -4.72 -12.03
N LYS A 33 16.09 -3.64 -11.24
CA LYS A 33 17.12 -3.41 -10.21
C LYS A 33 16.84 -4.21 -8.95
N TRP A 34 15.58 -4.25 -8.52
CA TRP A 34 15.11 -5.14 -7.46
C TRP A 34 13.60 -5.29 -7.53
N ASP A 35 13.09 -6.45 -7.14
CA ASP A 35 11.67 -6.76 -7.17
C ASP A 35 11.13 -6.88 -5.75
N GLY A 36 10.25 -5.95 -5.37
CA GLY A 36 9.62 -5.93 -4.05
C GLY A 36 8.85 -7.19 -3.69
N LEU A 37 8.45 -8.02 -4.66
CA LEU A 37 7.82 -9.31 -4.41
C LEU A 37 8.84 -10.40 -4.05
N LYS A 38 10.10 -10.24 -4.43
CA LYS A 38 11.15 -11.27 -4.32
C LYS A 38 12.16 -11.02 -3.19
N ILE A 39 12.09 -9.87 -2.53
CA ILE A 39 13.01 -9.51 -1.44
C ILE A 39 12.34 -9.56 -0.07
N GLU A 40 13.16 -9.61 0.97
CA GLU A 40 12.72 -9.47 2.37
C GLU A 40 12.34 -8.02 2.66
N TRP A 41 11.23 -7.79 3.37
CA TRP A 41 10.78 -6.43 3.70
C TRP A 41 11.40 -5.90 5.00
N GLY A 42 11.27 -4.59 5.23
CA GLY A 42 11.68 -3.92 6.47
C GLY A 42 10.81 -4.30 7.67
N LYS A 43 11.09 -3.73 8.84
CA LYS A 43 10.27 -3.98 10.03
C LYS A 43 8.93 -3.27 9.95
N ARG A 44 8.85 -2.16 9.20
CA ARG A 44 7.70 -1.25 9.14
C ARG A 44 7.49 -0.78 7.71
N ASN A 45 6.55 -1.39 7.02
CA ASN A 45 6.36 -1.29 5.57
C ASN A 45 5.12 -0.48 5.23
N PHE A 46 5.26 0.49 4.32
CA PHE A 46 4.13 1.15 3.68
C PHE A 46 4.01 0.64 2.24
N ILE A 47 2.87 0.04 1.91
CA ILE A 47 2.66 -0.64 0.62
C ILE A 47 1.55 0.08 -0.14
N ASN A 48 1.91 0.76 -1.22
CA ASN A 48 0.96 1.35 -2.16
C ASN A 48 1.16 0.69 -3.52
N PRO A 49 0.67 -0.55 -3.72
CA PRO A 49 1.02 -1.34 -4.88
C PRO A 49 0.56 -0.65 -6.17
N PRO A 50 1.29 -0.85 -7.29
CA PRO A 50 0.86 -0.34 -8.58
C PRO A 50 -0.57 -0.78 -8.87
N TYR A 51 -1.34 0.09 -9.52
CA TYR A 51 -2.77 -0.09 -9.75
C TYR A 51 -3.07 -1.08 -10.90
N SER A 52 -2.36 -2.22 -10.90
CA SER A 52 -2.53 -3.36 -11.78
C SER A 52 -3.32 -4.45 -11.08
N LYS A 53 -4.29 -5.05 -11.79
CA LYS A 53 -5.05 -6.21 -11.30
C LYS A 53 -4.13 -7.39 -10.98
N GLU A 54 -3.07 -7.55 -11.76
CA GLU A 54 -2.14 -8.68 -11.66
C GLU A 54 -1.19 -8.55 -10.47
N LEU A 55 -0.76 -7.32 -10.13
CA LEU A 55 0.18 -7.09 -9.03
C LEU A 55 -0.51 -6.95 -7.66
N LYS A 56 -1.80 -6.58 -7.64
CA LYS A 56 -2.53 -6.36 -6.38
C LYS A 56 -2.54 -7.60 -5.48
N ALA A 57 -2.92 -8.77 -6.00
CA ALA A 57 -3.01 -9.98 -5.19
C ALA A 57 -1.64 -10.47 -4.68
N PRO A 58 -0.57 -10.53 -5.50
CA PRO A 58 0.78 -10.83 -5.03
C PRO A 58 1.27 -9.95 -3.88
N PHE A 59 1.07 -8.63 -3.95
CA PHE A 59 1.48 -7.73 -2.86
C PHE A 59 0.68 -7.94 -1.58
N ILE A 60 -0.61 -8.26 -1.68
CA ILE A 60 -1.44 -8.59 -0.49
C ILE A 60 -0.97 -9.88 0.15
N LEU A 61 -0.74 -10.93 -0.64
CA LEU A 61 -0.26 -12.22 -0.13
C LEU A 61 1.10 -12.07 0.54
N LYS A 62 2.03 -11.34 -0.09
CA LYS A 62 3.34 -11.07 0.50
C LYS A 62 3.23 -10.25 1.79
N ALA A 63 2.35 -9.25 1.85
CA ALA A 63 2.14 -8.49 3.09
C ALA A 63 1.65 -9.38 4.23
N VAL A 64 0.80 -10.38 3.95
CA VAL A 64 0.37 -11.37 4.95
C VAL A 64 1.55 -12.23 5.41
N GLU A 65 2.39 -12.71 4.50
CA GLU A 65 3.59 -13.48 4.83
C GLU A 65 4.58 -12.68 5.69
N GLU A 66 4.85 -11.45 5.32
CA GLU A 66 5.76 -10.56 6.05
C GLU A 66 5.18 -10.17 7.42
N ALA A 67 3.86 -9.94 7.52
CA ALA A 67 3.19 -9.70 8.79
C ALA A 67 3.29 -10.89 9.74
N LYS A 68 3.19 -12.14 9.25
CA LYS A 68 3.41 -13.36 10.04
C LYS A 68 4.83 -13.47 10.60
N LYS A 69 5.81 -12.77 10.02
CA LYS A 69 7.17 -12.64 10.55
C LYS A 69 7.30 -11.55 11.63
N GLY A 70 6.20 -10.97 12.09
CA GLY A 70 6.20 -9.91 13.11
C GLY A 70 6.46 -8.50 12.57
N LYS A 71 6.31 -8.28 11.26
CA LYS A 71 6.53 -6.98 10.62
C LYS A 71 5.24 -6.18 10.54
N LEU A 72 5.33 -4.88 10.75
CA LEU A 72 4.21 -3.97 10.50
C LEU A 72 4.08 -3.76 8.99
N CYS A 73 2.92 -4.10 8.42
CA CYS A 73 2.60 -3.85 7.01
C CYS A 73 1.32 -3.03 6.91
N VAL A 74 1.40 -1.81 6.36
CA VAL A 74 0.26 -0.92 6.15
C VAL A 74 0.05 -0.76 4.65
N MET A 75 -1.12 -1.20 4.16
CA MET A 75 -1.43 -1.15 2.73
C MET A 75 -2.43 -0.05 2.40
N LEU A 76 -2.17 0.69 1.31
CA LEU A 76 -3.17 1.54 0.66
C LEU A 76 -3.75 0.78 -0.53
N LEU A 77 -5.00 0.32 -0.41
CA LEU A 77 -5.63 -0.52 -1.43
C LEU A 77 -6.94 0.08 -1.96
N PRO A 78 -7.18 -0.04 -3.27
CA PRO A 78 -8.53 0.06 -3.80
C PRO A 78 -9.31 -1.23 -3.50
N VAL A 79 -10.03 -1.24 -2.40
CA VAL A 79 -10.75 -2.45 -1.97
C VAL A 79 -12.19 -2.45 -2.47
N SER A 80 -12.61 -3.56 -3.06
CA SER A 80 -14.02 -3.88 -3.29
C SER A 80 -14.39 -4.98 -2.34
N THR A 81 -15.30 -4.68 -1.40
CA THR A 81 -15.70 -5.61 -0.35
C THR A 81 -16.44 -6.83 -0.89
N SER A 82 -16.93 -6.79 -2.13
CA SER A 82 -17.60 -7.92 -2.80
C SER A 82 -16.66 -8.98 -3.39
N THR A 83 -15.34 -8.81 -3.29
CA THR A 83 -14.38 -9.70 -3.98
C THR A 83 -13.95 -10.87 -3.11
N LYS A 84 -13.69 -12.03 -3.73
CA LYS A 84 -13.08 -13.19 -3.04
C LYS A 84 -11.80 -12.82 -2.31
N LEU A 85 -10.91 -12.07 -2.97
CA LEU A 85 -9.69 -11.53 -2.37
C LEU A 85 -9.95 -10.75 -1.07
N PHE A 86 -11.05 -10.02 -0.98
CA PHE A 86 -11.42 -9.33 0.25
C PHE A 86 -11.84 -10.32 1.34
N HIS A 87 -12.78 -11.22 1.06
CA HIS A 87 -13.33 -12.13 2.06
C HIS A 87 -12.37 -13.23 2.51
N ASP A 88 -11.63 -13.82 1.56
CA ASP A 88 -10.83 -15.02 1.78
C ASP A 88 -9.41 -14.69 2.29
N ILE A 89 -8.92 -13.49 1.99
CA ILE A 89 -7.54 -13.09 2.33
C ILE A 89 -7.51 -11.83 3.20
N ILE A 90 -8.02 -10.70 2.71
CA ILE A 90 -7.88 -9.42 3.44
C ILE A 90 -8.59 -9.49 4.79
N LEU A 91 -9.87 -9.85 4.81
CA LEU A 91 -10.68 -9.87 6.03
C LEU A 91 -10.15 -10.87 7.07
N GLN A 92 -9.55 -11.98 6.62
CA GLN A 92 -8.99 -13.01 7.52
C GLN A 92 -7.63 -12.62 8.13
N ASN A 93 -6.93 -11.63 7.56
CA ASN A 93 -5.57 -11.27 7.95
C ASN A 93 -5.43 -9.78 8.34
N ILE A 94 -6.51 -9.02 8.33
CA ILE A 94 -6.47 -7.61 8.71
C ILE A 94 -6.36 -7.49 10.23
N SER A 95 -5.37 -6.72 10.67
CA SER A 95 -5.25 -6.29 12.06
C SER A 95 -5.70 -4.83 12.14
N GLU A 96 -6.59 -4.53 13.08
CA GLU A 96 -7.12 -3.16 13.27
C GLU A 96 -6.00 -2.17 13.61
N PRO A 97 -6.11 -0.89 13.19
CA PRO A 97 -7.32 -0.23 12.66
C PRO A 97 -7.44 -0.19 11.12
N VAL A 98 -8.66 -0.41 10.59
CA VAL A 98 -9.01 -0.16 9.18
C VAL A 98 -9.63 1.21 8.98
N LYS A 99 -9.19 1.96 7.95
CA LYS A 99 -9.76 3.27 7.61
C LYS A 99 -10.29 3.30 6.18
N PHE A 100 -11.57 3.59 6.02
CA PHE A 100 -12.20 3.82 4.73
C PHE A 100 -12.24 5.31 4.41
N PHE A 101 -11.95 5.64 3.16
CA PHE A 101 -12.01 7.01 2.66
C PHE A 101 -13.33 7.25 1.93
N LYS A 102 -14.03 8.33 2.27
CA LYS A 102 -15.33 8.71 1.66
C LYS A 102 -15.22 9.02 0.15
N ARG A 103 -14.01 9.23 -0.38
CA ARG A 103 -13.76 9.57 -1.79
C ARG A 103 -12.47 8.93 -2.29
N ARG A 104 -12.35 8.78 -3.62
CA ARG A 104 -11.10 8.37 -4.26
C ARG A 104 -10.01 9.39 -3.95
N ILE A 105 -8.87 8.91 -3.47
CA ILE A 105 -7.66 9.71 -3.27
C ILE A 105 -7.12 10.10 -4.64
N LYS A 106 -6.79 11.39 -4.84
CA LYS A 106 -6.21 11.89 -6.09
C LYS A 106 -4.69 11.85 -5.99
N PHE A 107 -4.04 10.92 -6.68
CA PHE A 107 -2.59 10.80 -6.75
C PHE A 107 -1.96 11.95 -7.55
N ILE A 108 -0.81 12.45 -7.09
CA ILE A 108 0.01 13.42 -7.82
C ILE A 108 0.90 12.62 -8.76
N GLY A 109 1.04 13.06 -10.00
CA GLY A 109 1.92 12.42 -10.98
C GLY A 109 1.27 11.31 -11.82
N TYR A 110 0.05 10.88 -11.48
CA TYR A 110 -0.78 10.05 -12.35
C TYR A 110 -2.03 10.82 -12.77
N ASN A 111 -2.32 10.85 -14.07
CA ASN A 111 -3.62 11.30 -14.55
C ASN A 111 -4.71 10.36 -13.99
N SER A 112 -5.96 10.81 -13.97
CA SER A 112 -7.11 10.01 -13.48
C SER A 112 -7.38 8.72 -14.26
N ARG A 113 -6.56 8.41 -15.27
CA ARG A 113 -6.61 7.21 -16.11
C ARG A 113 -5.61 6.13 -15.68
N GLY A 114 -4.69 6.42 -14.75
CA GLY A 114 -3.80 5.41 -14.17
C GLY A 114 -2.77 4.84 -15.16
N ASN A 115 -2.36 5.64 -16.15
CA ASN A 115 -1.25 5.33 -17.05
C ASN A 115 0.02 6.04 -16.57
#